data_AF-A0A918A7P6-F1
#
_entry.id   AF-A0A918A7P6-F1
#
_cell.length_a   1.000
_cell.length_b   1.000
_cell.length_c   1.000
_cell.angle_alpha   90.00
_cell.angle_beta   90.00
_cell.angle_gamma   90.00
#
_symmetry.space_group_name_H-M   'P 1'
#
loop_
_entity.id
_entity.type
_entity.pdbx_description
1 polymer ?
#
loop_
_entity_poly.entity_id
_entity_poly.type
_entity_poly.pdbx_seq_one_letter_code
_entity_poly.pdbx_strand_id
1 'polypeptide(L)'
;MLKRLARGGTALTVAATLMLTPTAAFASPVSAAPGKVANQLFRAWLAGDRTAAAKVATPAAVAKIFTYVYRAPDRFAGTVCRYVHTSVRVPGGLNGIAMVVTGSKVTKVYLSRHVVKPSAAAAHLFTAWKRADRYSALEVAGTGAVKTLFKVRYDPRGVTHHWQGCSKEPKGYSCAYSYDGGAMFMHVRGSKTRGHEVRSISYIAD
;
A
#
# COMPACT_ATOMS: atom_id res chain seq x y z
N MET A 1 -61.09 20.70 -49.37
CA MET A 1 -59.94 20.54 -48.46
C MET A 1 -60.44 20.48 -47.02
N LEU A 2 -60.10 19.40 -46.29
CA LEU A 2 -60.29 19.14 -44.83
C LEU A 2 -61.76 19.08 -44.34
N LYS A 3 -62.25 18.14 -43.51
CA LYS A 3 -61.72 17.46 -42.30
C LYS A 3 -62.63 16.20 -42.04
N ARG A 4 -62.08 15.00 -41.73
CA ARG A 4 -62.00 14.32 -40.39
C ARG A 4 -63.38 14.00 -39.75
N LEU A 5 -63.73 12.84 -39.16
CA LEU A 5 -63.07 11.80 -38.33
C LEU A 5 -64.00 10.55 -38.31
N ALA A 6 -63.49 9.31 -38.43
CA ALA A 6 -63.08 8.34 -37.37
C ALA A 6 -64.19 7.40 -36.82
N ARG A 7 -64.12 6.13 -37.27
CA ARG A 7 -64.54 4.89 -36.56
C ARG A 7 -63.51 4.65 -35.44
N GLY A 8 -63.82 4.21 -34.22
CA GLY A 8 -64.68 3.09 -33.83
C GLY A 8 -63.84 1.82 -33.74
N GLY A 9 -63.61 1.26 -32.54
CA GLY A 9 -62.99 -0.06 -32.39
C GLY A 9 -62.27 -0.31 -31.06
N THR A 10 -62.77 -1.28 -30.31
CA THR A 10 -62.45 -1.72 -28.95
C THR A 10 -61.27 -2.70 -28.82
N ALA A 11 -60.69 -2.72 -27.62
CA ALA A 11 -60.08 -3.84 -26.87
C ALA A 11 -58.78 -4.49 -27.35
N LEU A 12 -57.78 -4.59 -26.46
CA LEU A 12 -57.48 -5.80 -25.66
C LEU A 12 -56.20 -5.59 -24.83
N THR A 13 -56.27 -6.00 -23.57
CA THR A 13 -55.16 -6.08 -22.61
C THR A 13 -54.19 -7.20 -22.97
N VAL A 14 -52.88 -6.89 -22.96
CA VAL A 14 -51.82 -7.91 -22.83
C VAL A 14 -50.90 -7.46 -21.69
N ALA A 15 -50.97 -8.19 -20.58
CA ALA A 15 -50.04 -8.06 -19.46
C ALA A 15 -48.68 -8.65 -19.88
N ALA A 16 -47.69 -7.80 -20.10
CA ALA A 16 -46.31 -8.23 -20.31
C ALA A 16 -45.62 -8.33 -18.95
N THR A 17 -45.35 -9.56 -18.52
CA THR A 17 -44.50 -9.91 -17.39
C THR A 17 -43.08 -9.37 -17.62
N LEU A 18 -42.74 -8.30 -16.90
CA LEU A 18 -41.37 -7.80 -16.78
C LEU A 18 -40.53 -8.83 -16.01
N MET A 19 -39.82 -9.71 -16.74
CA MET A 19 -38.71 -10.45 -16.16
C MET A 19 -37.58 -9.47 -15.87
N LEU A 20 -37.48 -9.02 -14.61
CA LEU A 20 -36.30 -8.36 -14.08
C LEU A 20 -35.13 -9.35 -14.14
N THR A 21 -34.31 -9.19 -15.17
CA THR A 21 -32.97 -9.78 -15.20
C THR A 21 -32.17 -9.14 -14.06
N PRO A 22 -31.54 -9.91 -13.17
CA PRO A 22 -30.61 -9.34 -12.21
C PRO A 22 -29.42 -8.82 -12.99
N THR A 23 -29.34 -7.50 -13.14
CA THR A 23 -28.14 -6.80 -13.58
C THR A 23 -27.05 -7.16 -12.57
N ALA A 24 -26.21 -8.12 -12.94
CA ALA A 24 -24.99 -8.38 -12.21
C ALA A 24 -24.23 -7.05 -12.11
N ALA A 25 -24.17 -6.49 -10.90
CA ALA A 25 -23.38 -5.32 -10.60
C ALA A 25 -21.91 -5.70 -10.81
N PHE A 26 -21.42 -5.52 -12.03
CA PHE A 26 -20.00 -5.60 -12.31
C PHE A 26 -19.32 -4.48 -11.52
N ALA A 27 -18.44 -4.91 -10.62
CA ALA A 27 -17.56 -4.06 -9.85
C ALA A 27 -16.90 -3.00 -10.75
N SER A 28 -16.80 -1.79 -10.21
CA SER A 28 -16.32 -0.57 -10.88
C SER A 28 -14.97 -0.76 -11.61
N PRO A 29 -14.75 -0.03 -12.73
CA PRO A 29 -13.59 -0.22 -13.60
C PRO A 29 -12.30 0.22 -12.91
N VAL A 30 -11.43 -0.75 -12.60
CA VAL A 30 -10.03 -0.49 -12.26
C VAL A 30 -9.36 0.15 -13.47
N SER A 31 -8.74 1.31 -13.27
CA SER A 31 -7.86 1.98 -14.26
C SER A 31 -6.99 0.96 -15.01
N ALA A 32 -7.27 0.79 -16.30
CA ALA A 32 -7.24 -0.53 -16.93
C ALA A 32 -5.86 -1.05 -17.37
N ALA A 33 -4.80 -0.25 -17.43
CA ALA A 33 -3.48 -0.72 -17.89
C ALA A 33 -2.52 -1.08 -16.73
N PRO A 34 -2.20 -0.18 -15.78
CA PRO A 34 -1.32 -0.53 -14.66
C PRO A 34 -1.92 -1.59 -13.73
N GLY A 35 -3.22 -1.50 -13.44
CA GLY A 35 -3.90 -2.43 -12.56
C GLY A 35 -3.89 -3.86 -13.09
N LYS A 36 -4.01 -4.05 -14.40
CA LYS A 36 -3.96 -5.39 -15.03
C LYS A 36 -2.58 -6.03 -14.90
N VAL A 37 -1.50 -5.29 -15.18
CA VAL A 37 -0.11 -5.80 -15.07
C VAL A 37 0.21 -6.17 -13.62
N ALA A 38 -0.17 -5.31 -12.67
CA ALA A 38 -0.01 -5.60 -11.24
C ALA A 38 -0.82 -6.85 -10.82
N ASN A 39 -2.04 -6.99 -11.33
CA ASN A 39 -2.88 -8.16 -11.05
C ASN A 39 -2.33 -9.46 -11.65
N GLN A 40 -1.74 -9.40 -12.84
CA GLN A 40 -1.04 -10.55 -13.42
C GLN A 40 0.14 -10.98 -12.53
N LEU A 41 0.96 -10.03 -12.06
CA LEU A 41 2.05 -10.35 -11.13
C LEU A 41 1.51 -10.93 -9.82
N PHE A 42 0.46 -10.33 -9.27
CA PHE A 42 -0.15 -10.78 -8.02
C PHE A 42 -0.69 -12.22 -8.15
N ARG A 43 -1.41 -12.54 -9.23
CA ARG A 43 -1.90 -13.90 -9.49
C ARG A 43 -0.77 -14.90 -9.73
N ALA A 44 0.28 -14.52 -10.46
CA ALA A 44 1.45 -15.37 -10.66
C ALA A 44 2.15 -15.68 -9.32
N TRP A 45 2.28 -14.69 -8.44
CA TRP A 45 2.81 -14.88 -7.09
C TRP A 45 1.93 -15.81 -6.24
N LEU A 46 0.60 -15.64 -6.26
CA LEU A 46 -0.32 -16.54 -5.57
C LEU A 46 -0.22 -17.99 -6.06
N ALA A 47 0.04 -18.19 -7.36
CA ALA A 47 0.21 -19.50 -7.96
C ALA A 47 1.62 -20.09 -7.76
N GLY A 48 2.56 -19.34 -7.17
CA GLY A 48 3.96 -19.75 -7.06
C GLY A 48 4.74 -19.72 -8.38
N ASP A 49 4.17 -19.16 -9.45
CA ASP A 49 4.72 -19.20 -10.81
C ASP A 49 5.67 -18.03 -11.06
N ARG A 50 6.97 -18.27 -10.84
CA ARG A 50 8.03 -17.28 -11.11
C ARG A 50 8.21 -16.98 -12.59
N THR A 51 7.89 -17.92 -13.47
CA THR A 51 8.03 -17.76 -14.92
C THR A 51 6.96 -16.81 -15.46
N ALA A 52 5.70 -17.00 -15.04
CA ALA A 52 4.63 -16.05 -15.36
C ALA A 52 4.91 -14.66 -14.74
N ALA A 53 5.42 -14.61 -13.51
CA ALA A 53 5.80 -13.36 -12.86
C ALA A 53 6.88 -12.59 -13.65
N ALA A 54 7.89 -13.29 -14.19
CA ALA A 54 8.97 -12.68 -14.98
C ALA A 54 8.49 -12.05 -16.30
N LYS A 55 7.38 -12.53 -16.87
CA LYS A 55 6.78 -11.94 -18.08
C LYS A 55 6.29 -10.51 -17.83
N VAL A 56 5.78 -10.23 -16.63
CA VAL A 56 5.06 -8.99 -16.30
C VAL A 56 5.82 -8.10 -15.30
N ALA A 57 6.99 -8.50 -14.84
CA ALA A 57 7.78 -7.77 -13.86
C ALA A 57 9.28 -7.83 -14.14
N THR A 58 10.03 -6.91 -13.54
CA THR A 58 11.50 -6.96 -13.53
C THR A 58 12.00 -8.09 -12.61
N PRO A 59 13.22 -8.63 -12.82
CA PRO A 59 13.79 -9.65 -11.94
C PRO A 59 13.82 -9.23 -10.46
N ALA A 60 14.14 -7.95 -10.18
CA ALA A 60 14.14 -7.40 -8.83
C ALA A 60 12.73 -7.40 -8.20
N ALA A 61 11.69 -7.04 -8.96
CA ALA A 61 10.31 -7.07 -8.49
C ALA A 61 9.81 -8.50 -8.22
N VAL A 62 10.15 -9.46 -9.09
CA VAL A 62 9.83 -10.89 -8.88
C VAL A 62 10.55 -11.42 -7.63
N ALA A 63 11.87 -11.20 -7.54
CA ALA A 63 12.63 -11.64 -6.36
C ALA A 63 12.03 -11.07 -5.08
N LYS A 64 11.68 -9.77 -5.09
CA LYS A 64 11.10 -9.08 -3.95
C LYS A 64 9.73 -9.64 -3.54
N ILE A 65 8.75 -9.74 -4.45
CA ILE A 65 7.39 -10.18 -4.07
C ILE A 65 7.38 -11.60 -3.50
N PHE A 66 8.25 -12.48 -3.99
CA PHE A 66 8.39 -13.84 -3.48
C PHE A 66 9.10 -13.95 -2.13
N THR A 67 9.62 -12.85 -1.56
CA THR A 67 10.08 -12.82 -0.15
C THR A 67 8.96 -12.46 0.83
N TYR A 68 7.72 -12.24 0.37
CA TYR A 68 6.64 -11.82 1.25
C TYR A 68 6.24 -12.96 2.20
N VAL A 69 6.34 -12.69 3.50
CA VAL A 69 6.17 -13.70 4.56
C VAL A 69 4.77 -13.71 5.18
N TYR A 70 3.98 -12.67 4.93
CA TYR A 70 2.62 -12.61 5.43
C TYR A 70 1.68 -13.35 4.48
N ARG A 71 0.47 -13.63 4.98
CA ARG A 71 -0.65 -14.10 4.15
C ARG A 71 -0.81 -13.20 2.91
N ALA A 72 -1.44 -13.69 1.86
CA ALA A 72 -1.84 -12.84 0.76
C ALA A 72 -2.81 -11.74 1.21
N PRO A 73 -2.60 -10.47 0.81
CA PRO A 73 -3.59 -9.42 1.01
C PRO A 73 -4.86 -9.74 0.24
N ASP A 74 -6.01 -9.33 0.80
CA ASP A 74 -7.34 -9.80 0.39
C ASP A 74 -8.14 -8.76 -0.41
N ARG A 75 -7.65 -7.50 -0.51
CA ARG A 75 -8.37 -6.43 -1.22
C ARG A 75 -7.44 -5.57 -2.07
N PHE A 76 -7.85 -5.26 -3.30
CA PHE A 76 -7.21 -4.22 -4.11
C PHE A 76 -7.70 -2.84 -3.66
N ALA A 77 -6.79 -1.91 -3.37
CA ALA A 77 -7.11 -0.60 -2.81
C ALA A 77 -6.14 0.50 -3.26
N GLY A 78 -6.64 1.42 -4.09
CA GLY A 78 -6.04 2.73 -4.35
C GLY A 78 -5.57 2.95 -5.78
N THR A 79 -5.01 4.14 -6.02
CA THR A 79 -4.49 4.60 -7.32
C THR A 79 -3.13 3.99 -7.68
N VAL A 80 -2.36 3.52 -6.69
CA VAL A 80 -1.03 2.92 -6.87
C VAL A 80 -1.12 1.42 -6.61
N CYS A 81 -1.60 0.66 -7.59
CA CYS A 81 -1.63 -0.81 -7.67
C CYS A 81 -1.30 -1.54 -6.35
N ARG A 82 -2.18 -1.43 -5.35
CA ARG A 82 -1.91 -1.85 -3.98
C ARG A 82 -2.94 -2.86 -3.54
N TYR A 83 -2.44 -3.94 -2.96
CA TYR A 83 -3.20 -5.00 -2.33
C TYR A 83 -3.03 -4.87 -0.81
N VAL A 84 -4.13 -4.76 -0.08
CA VAL A 84 -4.16 -4.52 1.37
C VAL A 84 -4.80 -5.67 2.13
N HIS A 85 -4.38 -5.82 3.38
CA HIS A 85 -4.98 -6.72 4.34
C HIS A 85 -6.20 -6.10 4.99
N THR A 86 -7.35 -6.77 4.92
CA THR A 86 -8.52 -6.46 5.78
C THR A 86 -8.73 -7.53 6.85
N SER A 87 -8.20 -8.74 6.62
CA SER A 87 -8.36 -9.90 7.50
C SER A 87 -7.29 -10.02 8.59
N VAL A 88 -6.12 -9.42 8.41
CA VAL A 88 -5.00 -9.51 9.35
C VAL A 88 -4.32 -8.16 9.54
N ARG A 89 -3.65 -7.97 10.68
CA ARG A 89 -2.83 -6.79 10.94
C ARG A 89 -1.36 -7.11 10.69
N VAL A 90 -0.75 -6.41 9.75
CA VAL A 90 0.70 -6.44 9.50
C VAL A 90 1.35 -5.12 9.95
N PRO A 91 2.67 -5.12 10.26
CA PRO A 91 3.41 -3.89 10.54
C PRO A 91 3.42 -2.92 9.36
N GLY A 92 3.50 -1.63 9.69
CA GLY A 92 3.63 -0.54 8.75
C GLY A 92 2.29 -0.06 8.17
N GLY A 93 2.30 1.15 7.63
CA GLY A 93 1.15 1.80 7.01
C GLY A 93 0.89 1.33 5.57
N LEU A 94 1.78 0.52 4.98
CA LEU A 94 1.54 -0.09 3.68
C LEU A 94 0.39 -1.10 3.75
N ASN A 95 0.33 -1.82 4.88
CA ASN A 95 -0.68 -2.82 5.18
C ASN A 95 -0.88 -3.86 4.06
N GLY A 96 0.20 -4.30 3.41
CA GLY A 96 0.11 -5.20 2.25
C GLY A 96 1.26 -5.07 1.26
N ILE A 97 0.91 -5.03 -0.03
CA ILE A 97 1.83 -5.00 -1.18
C ILE A 97 1.45 -3.81 -2.05
N ALA A 98 2.40 -2.96 -2.41
CA ALA A 98 2.19 -1.93 -3.44
C ALA A 98 3.14 -2.15 -4.61
N MET A 99 2.64 -1.96 -5.83
CA MET A 99 3.39 -2.17 -7.05
C MET A 99 3.46 -0.88 -7.85
N VAL A 100 4.64 -0.59 -8.41
CA VAL A 100 4.83 0.47 -9.39
C VAL A 100 4.96 -0.17 -10.75
N VAL A 101 4.11 0.26 -11.67
CA VAL A 101 4.12 -0.18 -13.06
C VAL A 101 4.72 0.93 -13.90
N THR A 102 5.67 0.57 -14.76
CA THR A 102 6.26 1.47 -15.76
C THR A 102 6.20 0.78 -17.11
N GLY A 103 5.51 1.39 -18.08
CA GLY A 103 5.17 0.72 -19.33
C GLY A 103 4.34 -0.55 -19.07
N SER A 104 4.81 -1.69 -19.57
CA SER A 104 4.14 -2.99 -19.46
C SER A 104 4.67 -3.87 -18.32
N LYS A 105 5.53 -3.36 -17.43
CA LYS A 105 6.15 -4.15 -16.36
C LYS A 105 6.01 -3.53 -14.98
N VAL A 106 5.90 -4.38 -13.97
CA VAL A 106 6.12 -4.00 -12.57
C VAL A 106 7.62 -3.78 -12.35
N THR A 107 7.99 -2.54 -12.05
CA THR A 107 9.39 -2.12 -11.85
C THR A 107 9.78 -2.06 -10.38
N LYS A 108 8.84 -1.79 -9.48
CA LYS A 108 9.07 -1.79 -8.03
C LYS A 108 7.94 -2.49 -7.29
N VAL A 109 8.31 -3.19 -6.22
CA VAL A 109 7.39 -3.83 -5.28
C VAL A 109 7.77 -3.39 -3.88
N TYR A 110 6.80 -2.84 -3.16
CA TYR A 110 6.89 -2.52 -1.74
C TYR A 110 6.08 -3.52 -0.95
N LEU A 111 6.60 -3.95 0.19
CA LEU A 111 6.02 -5.01 1.02
C LEU A 111 5.97 -4.58 2.47
N SER A 112 4.88 -4.86 3.18
CA SER A 112 4.91 -4.85 4.64
C SER A 112 5.99 -5.83 5.12
N ARG A 113 6.86 -5.39 6.03
CA ARG A 113 8.03 -6.17 6.43
C ARG A 113 7.91 -6.72 7.85
N HIS A 114 8.30 -7.97 8.00
CA HIS A 114 8.54 -8.56 9.32
C HIS A 114 9.93 -8.18 9.83
N VAL A 115 10.01 -7.05 10.55
CA VAL A 115 11.27 -6.56 11.12
C VAL A 115 11.40 -6.96 12.58
N VAL A 116 12.35 -7.84 12.90
CA VAL A 116 12.49 -8.43 14.24
C VAL A 116 13.27 -7.56 15.24
N LYS A 117 13.96 -6.50 14.77
CA LYS A 117 14.74 -5.58 15.61
C LYS A 117 14.17 -4.15 15.52
N PRO A 118 13.99 -3.45 16.66
CA PRO A 118 13.46 -2.08 16.63
C PRO A 118 14.38 -1.11 15.87
N SER A 119 15.70 -1.24 16.07
CA SER A 119 16.70 -0.44 15.36
C SER A 119 16.64 -0.61 13.84
N ALA A 120 16.36 -1.83 13.36
CA ALA A 120 16.21 -2.09 11.93
C ALA A 120 14.96 -1.40 11.34
N ALA A 121 13.87 -1.28 12.10
CA ALA A 121 12.67 -0.56 11.65
C ALA A 121 12.95 0.95 11.55
N ALA A 122 13.62 1.52 12.57
CA ALA A 122 14.02 2.93 12.57
C ALA A 122 15.01 3.26 11.45
N ALA A 123 16.05 2.44 11.27
CA ALA A 123 17.05 2.61 10.20
C ALA A 123 16.43 2.49 8.79
N HIS A 124 15.48 1.58 8.60
CA HIS A 124 14.75 1.44 7.34
C HIS A 124 13.91 2.69 7.05
N LEU A 125 13.16 3.20 8.04
CA LEU A 125 12.39 4.44 7.88
C LEU A 125 13.29 5.64 7.56
N PHE A 126 14.40 5.78 8.29
CA PHE A 126 15.36 6.86 8.06
C PHE A 126 15.98 6.79 6.65
N THR A 127 16.35 5.59 6.20
CA THR A 127 16.87 5.37 4.84
C THR A 127 15.84 5.72 3.78
N ALA A 128 14.58 5.36 3.99
CA ALA A 128 13.49 5.71 3.09
C ALA A 128 13.26 7.22 3.01
N TRP A 129 13.36 7.93 4.15
CA TRP A 129 13.27 9.39 4.20
C TRP A 129 14.40 10.08 3.43
N LYS A 130 15.65 9.63 3.61
CA LYS A 130 16.80 10.13 2.83
C LYS A 130 16.62 10.00 1.32
N ARG A 131 15.87 8.99 0.88
CA ARG A 131 15.58 8.71 -0.54
C ARG A 131 14.27 9.34 -1.03
N ALA A 132 13.58 10.08 -0.19
CA ALA A 132 12.23 10.58 -0.45
C ALA A 132 11.22 9.47 -0.86
N ASP A 133 11.43 8.24 -0.40
CA ASP A 133 10.61 7.07 -0.77
C ASP A 133 9.54 6.79 0.29
N ARG A 134 8.37 7.40 0.12
CA ARG A 134 7.24 7.23 1.05
C ARG A 134 6.70 5.79 1.10
N TYR A 135 6.75 5.04 0.00
CA TYR A 135 6.25 3.66 0.00
C TYR A 135 7.21 2.71 0.71
N SER A 136 8.52 2.90 0.53
CA SER A 136 9.52 2.18 1.32
C SER A 136 9.39 2.51 2.81
N ALA A 137 9.08 3.76 3.17
CA ALA A 137 8.83 4.14 4.56
C ALA A 137 7.61 3.41 5.16
N LEU A 138 6.52 3.30 4.39
CA LEU A 138 5.29 2.63 4.81
C LEU A 138 5.46 1.11 5.04
N GLU A 139 6.52 0.50 4.52
CA GLU A 139 6.84 -0.92 4.76
C GLU A 139 7.07 -1.25 6.25
N VAL A 140 7.50 -0.26 7.05
CA VAL A 140 7.88 -0.42 8.47
C VAL A 140 7.34 0.69 9.37
N ALA A 141 6.66 1.70 8.83
CA ALA A 141 6.18 2.84 9.60
C ALA A 141 4.70 3.12 9.34
N GLY A 142 3.97 3.47 10.39
CA GLY A 142 2.58 3.88 10.28
C GLY A 142 2.43 5.16 9.46
N THR A 143 1.26 5.35 8.84
CA THR A 143 0.96 6.53 8.00
C THR A 143 1.18 7.86 8.73
N GLY A 144 0.87 7.92 10.03
CA GLY A 144 1.12 9.10 10.86
C GLY A 144 2.62 9.43 11.01
N ALA A 145 3.46 8.43 11.30
CA ALA A 145 4.92 8.61 11.38
C ALA A 145 5.51 9.06 10.03
N VAL A 146 5.12 8.40 8.93
CA VAL A 146 5.56 8.79 7.58
C VAL A 146 5.12 10.21 7.27
N LYS A 147 3.87 10.57 7.56
CA LYS A 147 3.37 11.94 7.36
C LYS A 147 4.19 12.95 8.14
N THR A 148 4.53 12.68 9.41
CA THR A 148 5.34 13.56 10.25
C THR A 148 6.77 13.72 9.72
N LEU A 149 7.46 12.63 9.43
CA LEU A 149 8.86 12.68 8.98
C LEU A 149 9.00 13.35 7.61
N PHE A 150 8.10 13.03 6.69
CA PHE A 150 8.13 13.56 5.32
C PHE A 150 7.47 14.93 5.18
N LYS A 151 7.18 15.63 6.30
CA LYS A 151 6.86 17.07 6.26
C LYS A 151 8.05 17.89 5.76
N VAL A 152 9.25 17.49 6.16
CA VAL A 152 10.51 18.09 5.72
C VAL A 152 11.21 17.10 4.81
N ARG A 153 11.73 17.58 3.67
CA ARG A 153 12.56 16.75 2.79
C ARG A 153 13.94 16.64 3.41
N TYR A 154 14.52 15.43 3.41
CA TYR A 154 15.91 15.26 3.80
C TYR A 154 16.82 16.11 2.92
N ASP A 155 17.71 16.88 3.55
CA ASP A 155 18.76 17.64 2.89
C ASP A 155 20.13 17.01 3.24
N PRO A 156 20.86 16.43 2.27
CA PRO A 156 22.19 15.89 2.52
C PRO A 156 23.23 16.96 2.89
N ARG A 157 22.94 18.25 2.68
CA ARG A 157 23.76 19.39 3.09
C ARG A 157 23.22 20.11 4.34
N GLY A 158 22.11 19.62 4.89
CA GLY A 158 21.50 20.15 6.11
C GLY A 158 22.15 19.56 7.37
N VAL A 159 21.41 19.60 8.48
CA VAL A 159 21.88 19.08 9.78
C VAL A 159 22.20 17.58 9.71
N THR A 160 23.37 17.22 10.22
CA THR A 160 23.79 15.82 10.27
C THR A 160 23.05 15.11 11.40
N HIS A 161 22.42 13.99 11.07
CA HIS A 161 21.71 13.16 12.03
C HIS A 161 22.62 12.01 12.48
N HIS A 162 22.94 11.95 13.76
CA HIS A 162 23.78 10.93 14.39
C HIS A 162 22.91 9.90 15.10
N TRP A 163 23.07 8.63 14.75
CA TRP A 163 22.34 7.54 15.40
C TRP A 163 22.76 7.37 16.87
N GLN A 164 21.79 7.40 17.78
CA GLN A 164 22.00 7.30 19.24
C GLN A 164 21.57 5.94 19.82
N GLY A 165 21.11 5.01 18.99
CA GLY A 165 20.61 3.71 19.45
C GLY A 165 19.12 3.70 19.78
N CYS A 166 18.68 2.62 20.43
CA CYS A 166 17.31 2.48 20.91
C CYS A 166 17.30 2.16 22.39
N SER A 167 16.46 2.86 23.15
CA SER A 167 16.17 2.59 24.56
C SER A 167 14.78 1.98 24.69
N LYS A 168 14.55 1.21 25.77
CA LYS A 168 13.24 0.65 26.08
C LYS A 168 12.34 1.76 26.62
N GLU A 169 11.08 1.77 26.18
CA GLU A 169 10.03 2.67 26.71
C GLU A 169 8.76 1.86 27.02
N PRO A 170 7.80 2.37 27.80
CA PRO A 170 6.69 1.56 28.35
C PRO A 170 5.90 0.73 27.33
N LYS A 171 5.76 1.23 26.09
CA LYS A 171 5.00 0.55 25.03
C LYS A 171 5.89 -0.03 23.91
N GLY A 172 7.21 0.03 24.03
CA GLY A 172 8.13 -0.46 22.99
C GLY A 172 9.54 0.07 23.13
N TYR A 173 10.04 0.71 22.07
CA TYR A 173 11.38 1.30 22.05
C TYR A 173 11.34 2.73 21.53
N SER A 174 12.21 3.58 22.06
CA SER A 174 12.51 4.88 21.50
C SER A 174 13.86 4.80 20.80
N CYS A 175 13.88 4.96 19.48
CA CYS A 175 15.11 4.96 18.69
C CYS A 175 15.47 6.38 18.28
N ALA A 176 16.66 6.85 18.62
CA ALA A 176 17.00 8.27 18.55
C ALA A 176 18.05 8.58 17.48
N TYR A 177 17.88 9.74 16.84
CA TYR A 177 18.91 10.42 16.07
C TYR A 177 19.11 11.81 16.69
N SER A 178 20.32 12.16 17.11
CA SER A 178 20.64 13.54 17.50
C SER A 178 21.08 14.35 16.28
N TYR A 179 20.96 15.65 16.34
CA TYR A 179 21.47 16.60 15.35
C TYR A 179 21.72 17.95 16.04
N ASP A 180 22.46 18.85 15.40
CA ASP A 180 22.66 20.20 15.92
C ASP A 180 21.30 20.90 16.07
N GLY A 181 20.92 21.29 17.28
CA GLY A 181 19.60 21.85 17.55
C GLY A 181 18.57 20.85 18.12
N GLY A 182 18.99 19.63 18.51
CA GLY A 182 18.14 18.69 19.28
C GLY A 182 18.20 17.22 18.85
N ALA A 183 17.05 16.54 18.93
CA ALA A 183 16.96 15.11 18.61
C ALA A 183 15.59 14.70 18.05
N MET A 184 15.61 13.72 17.17
CA MET A 184 14.44 13.01 16.64
C MET A 184 14.32 11.64 17.33
N PHE A 185 13.13 11.35 17.84
CA PHE A 185 12.79 10.06 18.42
C PHE A 185 11.77 9.32 17.55
N MET A 186 12.13 8.11 17.12
CA MET A 186 11.25 7.17 16.44
C MET A 186 10.69 6.19 17.47
N HIS A 187 9.40 6.30 17.78
CA HIS A 187 8.73 5.40 18.72
C HIS A 187 8.32 4.12 18.00
N VAL A 188 9.03 3.05 18.30
CA VAL A 188 8.83 1.72 17.72
C VAL A 188 7.92 0.90 18.61
N ARG A 189 6.89 0.27 18.01
CA ARG A 189 6.01 -0.71 18.66
C ARG A 189 6.14 -2.07 17.99
N GLY A 190 5.61 -3.08 18.64
CA GLY A 190 5.56 -4.45 18.10
C GLY A 190 6.38 -5.42 18.93
N SER A 191 6.72 -6.55 18.32
CA SER A 191 7.46 -7.64 18.97
C SER A 191 8.26 -8.41 17.92
N LYS A 192 9.15 -9.30 18.36
CA LYS A 192 9.87 -10.22 17.45
C LYS A 192 8.94 -11.12 16.64
N THR A 193 7.76 -11.44 17.17
CA THR A 193 6.77 -12.34 16.54
C THR A 193 5.85 -11.64 15.56
N ARG A 194 5.47 -10.39 15.84
CA ARG A 194 4.57 -9.61 14.97
C ARG A 194 5.32 -8.73 13.99
N GLY A 195 6.60 -8.48 14.26
CA GLY A 195 7.40 -7.44 13.62
C GLY A 195 7.28 -6.11 14.38
N HIS A 196 8.30 -5.28 14.20
CA HIS A 196 8.37 -3.93 14.74
C HIS A 196 7.97 -2.91 13.68
N GLU A 197 7.23 -1.88 14.10
CA GLU A 197 6.90 -0.72 13.28
C GLU A 197 7.15 0.60 14.01
N VAL A 198 7.57 1.62 13.27
CA VAL A 198 7.60 3.00 13.79
C VAL A 198 6.19 3.55 13.78
N ARG A 199 5.61 3.84 14.96
CA ARG A 199 4.23 4.32 15.08
C ARG A 199 4.12 5.83 15.06
N SER A 200 5.07 6.51 15.69
CA SER A 200 5.10 7.96 15.82
C SER A 200 6.53 8.45 15.85
N ILE A 201 6.67 9.73 15.54
CA ILE A 201 7.94 10.47 15.60
C ILE A 201 7.69 11.70 16.44
N SER A 202 8.61 11.99 17.35
CA SER A 202 8.67 13.22 18.11
C SER A 202 10.04 13.86 17.95
N TYR A 203 10.11 15.15 18.24
CA TYR A 203 11.34 15.93 18.21
C TYR A 203 11.48 16.66 19.55
N ILE A 204 12.71 16.82 20.00
CA ILE A 204 13.08 17.71 21.09
C ILE A 204 14.05 18.72 20.50
N ALA A 205 13.85 20.00 20.80
CA ALA A 205 14.83 21.05 20.57
C ALA A 205 15.58 21.29 21.88
N ASP A 206 16.88 21.56 21.77
CA ASP A 206 17.71 22.06 22.87
C ASP A 206 17.49 23.56 23.13
#